data_AF-A0A519CPU0-F1
#
_entry.id   AF-A0A519CPU0-F1
#
_cell.length_a   1.000
_cell.length_b   1.000
_cell.length_c   1.000
_cell.angle_alpha   90.00
_cell.angle_beta   90.00
_cell.angle_gamma   90.00
#
_symmetry.space_group_name_H-M   'P 1'
#
loop_
_entity.id
_entity.type
_entity.pdbx_description
1 polymer ?
#
loop_
_entity_poly.entity_id
_entity_poly.type
_entity_poly.pdbx_seq_one_letter_code
_entity_poly.pdbx_strand_id
1 'polypeptide(L)' 'MGDANRDPRKHIVSIVYEIEVSSQQQPIAGDDAADAKFWPIDSILDGELQMAGDHQQIIKNWLNL' A
#
# COMPACT_ATOMS: atom_id res chain seq x y z
N MET A 1 -10.07 6.32 3.14
CA MET A 1 -9.40 7.12 2.09
C MET A 1 -10.45 7.59 1.10
N GLY A 2 -10.86 8.86 1.14
CA GLY A 2 -12.00 9.36 0.34
C GLY A 2 -11.88 10.78 -0.18
N ASP A 3 -10.68 11.39 -0.07
CA ASP A 3 -10.39 12.69 -0.68
C ASP A 3 -10.69 12.66 -2.18
N ALA A 4 -11.41 13.65 -2.70
CA ALA A 4 -11.79 13.71 -4.11
C ALA A 4 -10.61 13.83 -5.07
N ASN A 5 -9.46 14.33 -4.59
CA ASN A 5 -8.28 14.60 -5.40
C ASN A 5 -7.18 13.53 -5.25
N ARG A 6 -7.41 12.46 -4.48
CA ARG A 6 -6.37 11.44 -4.22
C ARG A 6 -5.94 10.64 -5.44
N ASP A 7 -6.78 10.56 -6.47
CA ASP A 7 -6.48 9.91 -7.74
C ASP A 7 -6.75 10.87 -8.89
N PRO A 8 -5.78 11.10 -9.81
CA PRO A 8 -5.93 12.07 -10.88
C PRO A 8 -6.99 11.69 -11.93
N ARG A 9 -7.47 10.44 -11.92
CA ARG A 9 -8.41 9.97 -12.93
C ARG A 9 -9.83 10.42 -12.64
N LYS A 10 -10.31 10.25 -11.40
CA LYS A 10 -11.68 10.56 -10.92
C LYS A 10 -11.71 10.63 -9.38
N HIS A 11 -12.87 10.97 -8.81
CA HIS A 11 -13.12 10.78 -7.38
C HIS A 11 -13.20 9.27 -7.05
N ILE A 12 -12.11 8.71 -6.52
CA ILE A 12 -12.00 7.29 -6.17
C ILE A 12 -11.92 7.14 -4.65
N VAL A 13 -12.85 6.36 -4.10
CA VAL A 13 -12.87 6.01 -2.66
C VAL A 13 -12.28 4.61 -2.48
N SER A 14 -11.39 4.46 -1.49
CA SER A 14 -10.79 3.17 -1.13
C SER A 14 -11.10 2.82 0.32
N ILE A 15 -11.55 1.57 0.53
CA ILE A 15 -11.66 0.93 1.83
C ILE A 15 -10.42 0.07 2.02
N VAL A 16 -9.72 0.25 3.12
CA VAL A 16 -8.45 -0.42 3.41
C VAL A 16 -8.68 -1.45 4.52
N TYR A 17 -8.08 -2.63 4.37
CA TYR A 17 -8.14 -3.71 5.34
C TYR A 17 -6.74 -4.05 5.82
N GLU A 18 -6.64 -4.45 7.08
CA GLU A 18 -5.48 -5.10 7.66
C GLU A 18 -5.79 -6.60 7.79
N ILE A 19 -4.81 -7.44 7.46
CA ILE A 19 -4.88 -8.89 7.63
C ILE A 19 -3.56 -9.42 8.19
N GLU A 20 -3.64 -10.53 8.91
CA GLU A 20 -2.47 -11.30 9.33
C GLU A 20 -2.28 -12.50 8.40
N VAL A 21 -1.03 -12.80 8.08
CA VAL A 21 -0.65 -13.94 7.23
C VAL A 21 0.47 -14.73 7.90
N SER A 22 0.59 -16.02 7.56
CA SER A 22 1.71 -16.83 8.03
C SER A 22 3.01 -16.32 7.43
N SER A 23 4.10 -16.35 8.21
CA SER A 23 5.45 -15.97 7.76
C SER A 23 6.00 -16.87 6.65
N GLN A 24 5.39 -18.03 6.43
CA GLN A 24 5.74 -18.96 5.35
C GLN A 24 5.08 -18.61 4.02
N GLN A 25 4.02 -17.80 4.03
CA GLN A 25 3.37 -17.37 2.81
C GLN A 25 4.26 -16.34 2.11
N GLN A 26 4.20 -16.32 0.78
CA GLN A 26 4.84 -15.30 -0.05
C GLN A 26 3.82 -14.82 -1.07
N PRO A 27 3.73 -13.51 -1.35
CA PRO A 27 2.89 -13.00 -2.41
C PRO A 27 3.39 -13.52 -3.76
N ILE A 28 2.46 -13.80 -4.67
CA ILE A 28 2.76 -14.24 -6.04
C ILE A 28 2.13 -13.20 -6.97
N ALA A 29 2.94 -12.70 -7.90
CA ALA A 29 2.48 -11.78 -8.94
C ALA A 29 1.33 -12.40 -9.77
N GLY A 30 0.33 -11.57 -10.09
CA GLY A 30 -0.86 -11.96 -10.85
C GLY A 30 -0.88 -11.32 -12.23
N ASP A 31 -2.07 -10.99 -12.74
CA ASP A 31 -2.26 -10.37 -14.06
C ASP A 31 -1.66 -8.95 -14.12
N ASP A 32 -2.15 -8.04 -13.27
CA ASP A 32 -1.74 -6.63 -13.28
C ASP A 32 -0.41 -6.33 -12.54
N ALA A 33 0.20 -7.35 -11.91
CA ALA A 33 1.39 -7.19 -11.10
C ALA A 33 2.56 -8.02 -11.65
N ALA A 34 3.62 -7.36 -12.11
CA ALA A 34 4.85 -8.03 -12.57
C ALA A 34 5.79 -8.43 -11.42
N ASP A 35 5.70 -7.76 -10.27
CA ASP A 35 6.49 -8.03 -9.06
C ASP A 35 5.59 -7.91 -7.82
N ALA A 36 5.73 -8.86 -6.89
CA ALA A 36 5.01 -8.89 -5.63
C ALA A 36 5.89 -9.53 -4.55
N LYS A 37 6.12 -8.82 -3.45
CA LYS A 37 6.97 -9.26 -2.33
C LYS A 37 6.58 -8.55 -1.04
N PHE A 38 6.97 -9.14 0.07
CA PHE A 38 6.97 -8.42 1.35
C PHE A 38 8.16 -7.45 1.40
N TRP A 39 7.90 -6.26 1.92
CA TRP A 39 8.91 -5.23 2.16
C TRP A 39 8.99 -4.95 3.65
N PRO A 40 10.19 -4.68 4.19
CA PRO A 40 10.31 -4.08 5.52
C PRO A 40 9.51 -2.77 5.56
N ILE A 41 8.78 -2.53 6.65
CA ILE A 41 8.02 -1.30 6.83
C ILE A 41 8.95 -0.08 6.80
N ASP A 42 10.14 -0.20 7.40
CA ASP A 42 11.13 0.88 7.46
C ASP A 42 11.55 1.35 6.06
N SER A 43 11.77 0.43 5.11
CA SER A 43 12.06 0.78 3.71
C SER A 43 10.96 1.62 3.05
N ILE A 44 9.70 1.43 3.45
CA ILE A 44 8.56 2.25 2.97
C ILE A 44 8.55 3.62 3.67
N LEU A 45 8.83 3.66 4.97
CA LEU A 45 8.83 4.90 5.76
C LEU A 45 10.00 5.82 5.39
N ASP A 46 11.17 5.24 5.11
CA ASP A 46 12.39 5.92 4.70
C ASP A 46 12.34 6.42 3.25
N GLY A 47 11.29 6.05 2.50
CA GLY A 47 11.08 6.49 1.12
C GLY A 47 11.97 5.78 0.11
N GLU A 48 12.57 4.65 0.48
CA GLU A 48 13.30 3.78 -0.46
C GLU A 48 12.36 3.25 -1.56
N LEU A 49 11.06 3.15 -1.25
CA LEU A 49 9.99 2.86 -2.19
C LEU A 49 9.11 4.07 -2.45
N GLN A 50 8.96 4.40 -3.74
CA GLN A 50 7.90 5.30 -4.19
C GLN A 50 6.57 4.55 -4.22
N MET A 51 5.68 4.92 -3.31
CA MET A 51 4.34 4.35 -3.23
C MET A 51 3.40 5.05 -4.21
N ALA A 52 2.54 4.27 -4.87
CA ALA A 52 1.54 4.82 -5.78
C ALA A 52 0.44 5.59 -5.02
N GLY A 53 -0.04 6.69 -5.60
CA GLY A 53 -1.11 7.50 -5.02
C GLY A 53 -0.80 7.94 -3.59
N ASP A 54 -1.74 7.70 -2.67
CA ASP A 54 -1.62 8.03 -1.25
C ASP A 54 -1.30 6.82 -0.37
N HIS A 55 -0.79 5.71 -0.93
CA HIS A 55 -0.55 4.47 -0.18
C HIS A 55 0.45 4.63 0.97
N GLN A 56 1.44 5.51 0.84
CA GLN A 56 2.35 5.80 1.96
C GLN A 56 1.61 6.45 3.14
N GLN A 57 0.63 7.33 2.87
CA GLN A 57 -0.19 7.94 3.91
C GLN A 57 -1.13 6.92 4.56
N ILE A 58 -1.63 5.93 3.80
CA ILE A 58 -2.42 4.82 4.36
C ILE A 58 -1.60 4.08 5.42
N ILE A 59 -0.35 3.74 5.12
CA ILE A 59 0.55 3.02 6.03
C ILE A 59 0.88 3.88 7.25
N LYS A 60 1.21 5.17 7.06
CA LYS A 60 1.45 6.10 8.18
C LYS A 60 0.24 6.21 9.11
N ASN A 61 -0.96 6.38 8.55
CA ASN A 61 -2.19 6.43 9.34
C ASN A 61 -2.43 5.14 10.12
N TRP A 62 -2.20 3.97 9.50
CA TRP A 62 -2.32 2.67 10.17
C TRP A 62 -1.34 2.52 11.34
N LEU A 63 -0.10 2.97 11.16
CA LEU A 63 0.93 3.00 12.20
C LEU A 63 0.74 4.12 13.24
N ASN A 64 -0.26 4.99 13.07
CA ASN A 64 -0.48 6.21 13.86
C ASN A 64 0.72 7.18 13.86
N LEU A 65 1.32 7.37 12.68
CA LEU A 65 2.42 8.31 12.40
C LEU A 65 1.95 9.61 11.75
#